data_AF-A0A945XCH1-F1
#
_entry.id   AF-A0A945XCH1-F1
#
_cell.length_a   1.000
_cell.length_b   1.000
_cell.length_c   1.000
_cell.angle_alpha   90.00
_cell.angle_beta   90.00
_cell.angle_gamma   90.00
#
_symmetry.space_group_name_H-M   'P 1'
#
loop_
_entity.id
_entity.type
_entity.pdbx_description
1 polymer ?
#
loop_
_entity_poly.entity_id
_entity_poly.type
_entity_poly.pdbx_seq_one_letter_code
_entity_poly.pdbx_strand_id
1 'polypeptide(L)'
;MIVENRKILAVDDEPLILKQYEKLFSGQHARSFDLSQYDNGRAAAIAVESAAITDNPFSVALIDMRMPPGIDGLETARRMRAADEDIQIIIVTAQSDCSIEA
;
A
#
# COMPACT_ATOMS: atom_id res chain seq x y z
N MET A 1 19.65 -14.42 -14.47
CA MET A 1 18.40 -13.64 -14.58
C MET A 1 18.17 -13.04 -13.21
N ILE A 2 18.49 -11.76 -13.04
CA ILE A 2 18.26 -11.06 -11.77
C ILE A 2 16.75 -10.89 -11.67
N VAL A 3 16.13 -11.45 -10.65
CA VAL A 3 14.73 -11.13 -10.38
C VAL A 3 14.75 -9.71 -9.85
N GLU A 4 14.24 -8.74 -10.63
CA GLU A 4 14.12 -7.36 -10.18
C GLU A 4 13.29 -7.36 -8.90
N ASN A 5 13.89 -6.90 -7.81
CA ASN A 5 13.24 -6.83 -6.53
C ASN A 5 12.19 -5.72 -6.61
N ARG A 6 10.91 -6.09 -6.63
CA ARG A 6 9.81 -5.13 -6.83
C ARG A 6 9.38 -4.55 -5.49
N LYS A 7 9.51 -3.24 -5.33
CA LYS A 7 9.06 -2.56 -4.11
C LYS A 7 7.56 -2.41 -4.10
N ILE A 8 6.94 -2.90 -3.04
CA ILE A 8 5.51 -2.84 -2.79
C ILE A 8 5.28 -1.99 -1.54
N LEU A 9 4.25 -1.16 -1.60
CA LEU A 9 3.80 -0.34 -0.49
C LEU A 9 2.43 -0.86 -0.04
N ALA A 10 2.23 -1.07 1.25
CA ALA A 10 0.93 -1.37 1.84
C ALA A 10 0.55 -0.30 2.87
N VAL A 11 -0.70 0.16 2.81
CA VAL A 11 -1.22 1.22 3.68
C VAL A 11 -2.56 0.77 4.25
N ASP A 12 -2.61 0.64 5.57
CA ASP A 12 -3.78 0.18 6.31
C ASP A 12 -3.64 0.62 7.77
N ASP A 13 -4.66 1.25 8.35
CA ASP A 13 -4.62 1.72 9.74
C ASP A 13 -4.81 0.59 10.75
N GLU A 14 -5.20 -0.62 10.31
CA GLU A 14 -5.33 -1.80 11.16
C GLU A 14 -4.02 -2.60 11.24
N PRO A 15 -3.34 -2.65 12.41
CA PRO A 15 -2.05 -3.35 12.54
C PRO A 15 -2.11 -4.86 12.24
N LEU A 16 -3.30 -5.45 12.40
CA LEU A 16 -3.52 -6.87 12.07
C LEU A 16 -3.48 -7.13 10.57
N ILE A 17 -3.96 -6.19 9.75
CA ILE A 17 -3.93 -6.31 8.30
C ILE A 17 -2.50 -6.12 7.78
N LEU A 18 -1.77 -5.14 8.31
CA LEU A 18 -0.34 -4.96 8.05
C LEU A 18 0.46 -6.27 8.30
N LYS A 19 0.24 -6.92 9.45
CA LYS A 19 0.85 -8.22 9.76
C LYS A 19 0.43 -9.34 8.78
N GLN A 20 -0.75 -9.26 8.18
CA GLN A 20 -1.17 -10.21 7.14
C GLN A 20 -0.42 -9.96 5.84
N TYR A 21 -0.23 -8.71 5.41
CA TYR A 21 0.60 -8.40 4.26
C TYR A 21 2.03 -8.92 4.44
N GLU A 22 2.64 -8.74 5.61
CA GLU A 22 3.97 -9.28 5.91
C GLU A 22 4.03 -10.81 5.68
N LYS A 23 3.00 -11.55 6.13
CA LYS A 23 2.92 -13.00 5.90
C LYS A 23 2.73 -13.36 4.43
N LEU A 24 1.92 -12.60 3.70
CA LEU A 24 1.69 -12.82 2.27
C LEU A 24 2.97 -12.61 1.45
N PHE A 25 3.76 -11.60 1.80
CA PHE A 25 4.98 -11.22 1.09
C PHE A 25 6.28 -11.84 1.66
N SER A 26 6.22 -12.66 2.71
CA SER A 26 7.37 -13.39 3.27
C SER A 26 7.44 -14.89 2.90
N GLY A 27 6.42 -15.42 2.22
CA GLY A 27 6.35 -16.83 1.82
C GLY A 27 7.37 -17.24 0.75
N GLN A 28 7.53 -18.56 0.52
CA GLN A 28 8.50 -19.11 -0.44
C GLN A 28 8.35 -18.61 -1.90
N HIS A 29 7.15 -18.10 -2.26
CA HIS A 29 6.85 -17.52 -3.57
C HIS A 29 7.05 -15.99 -3.63
N ALA A 30 7.37 -15.34 -2.51
CA ALA A 30 7.46 -13.88 -2.39
C ALA A 30 8.91 -13.36 -2.25
N ARG A 31 9.91 -14.21 -2.52
CA ARG A 31 11.37 -13.92 -2.42
C ARG A 31 11.90 -12.75 -3.27
N SER A 32 11.03 -11.98 -3.91
CA SER A 32 11.39 -10.93 -4.86
C SER A 32 10.61 -9.63 -4.64
N PHE A 33 9.92 -9.50 -3.51
CA PHE A 33 9.20 -8.28 -3.14
C PHE A 33 9.83 -7.64 -1.90
N ASP A 34 10.01 -6.33 -1.95
CA ASP A 34 10.37 -5.51 -0.80
C ASP A 34 9.14 -4.75 -0.33
N LEU A 35 8.55 -5.20 0.78
CA LEU A 35 7.32 -4.65 1.32
C LEU A 35 7.61 -3.54 2.32
N SER A 36 7.17 -2.32 2.01
CA SER A 36 7.10 -1.20 2.96
C SER A 36 5.66 -1.03 3.44
N GLN A 37 5.47 -0.83 4.75
CA GLN A 37 4.16 -0.76 5.38
C GLN A 37 3.99 0.58 6.10
N TYR A 38 2.78 1.13 6.01
CA TYR A 38 2.41 2.39 6.64
C TYR A 38 1.02 2.26 7.27
N ASP A 39 0.84 2.86 8.45
CA ASP A 39 -0.43 2.86 9.18
C ASP A 39 -1.32 4.07 8.84
N ASN A 40 -0.85 4.95 7.96
CA ASN A 40 -1.61 6.12 7.53
C ASN A 40 -1.19 6.59 6.14
N GLY A 41 -2.17 7.14 5.42
CA GLY A 41 -1.99 7.62 4.05
C GLY A 41 -0.97 8.75 3.88
N ARG A 42 -0.79 9.60 4.90
CA ARG A 42 0.15 10.73 4.80
C ARG A 42 1.60 10.26 4.77
N ALA A 43 1.98 9.40 5.71
CA ALA A 43 3.33 8.84 5.76
C ALA A 43 3.65 8.04 4.49
N ALA A 44 2.66 7.29 3.99
CA ALA A 44 2.77 6.54 2.75
C ALA A 44 2.99 7.44 1.52
N ALA A 45 2.24 8.54 1.39
CA ALA A 45 2.41 9.49 0.28
C ALA A 45 3.80 10.16 0.30
N ILE A 46 4.31 10.54 1.47
CA ILE A 46 5.67 11.10 1.63
C ILE A 46 6.73 10.08 1.21
N ALA A 47 6.51 8.80 1.54
CA ALA A 47 7.42 7.74 1.13
C ALA A 47 7.47 7.55 -0.39
N VAL A 48 6.32 7.59 -1.06
CA VAL A 48 6.26 7.53 -2.54
C VAL A 48 6.95 8.72 -3.17
N GLU A 49 6.70 9.94 -2.68
CA GLU A 49 7.39 11.14 -3.15
C GLU A 49 8.92 11.03 -2.99
N SER A 50 9.37 10.58 -1.82
CA SER A 50 10.81 10.39 -1.55
C SER A 50 11.42 9.30 -2.45
N ALA A 51 10.68 8.22 -2.71
CA ALA A 51 11.09 7.12 -3.56
C ALA A 51 11.22 7.54 -5.04
N ALA A 52 10.29 8.36 -5.53
CA ALA A 52 10.33 8.92 -6.87
C ALA A 52 11.55 9.85 -7.07
N ILE A 53 11.84 10.71 -6.08
CA ILE A 53 12.98 11.64 -6.14
C ILE A 53 14.34 10.89 -6.09
N THR A 54 14.38 9.73 -5.42
CA THR A 54 15.62 8.96 -5.22
C THR A 54 15.83 7.85 -6.26
N ASP A 55 15.07 7.85 -7.36
CA ASP A 55 15.12 6.86 -8.44
C ASP A 55 14.96 5.41 -7.92
N ASN A 56 14.13 5.25 -6.89
CA ASN A 56 13.82 3.95 -6.29
C ASN A 56 12.31 3.80 -6.02
N PRO A 57 11.47 3.96 -7.08
CA PRO A 57 10.01 4.06 -6.97
C PRO A 57 9.36 2.77 -6.47
N PHE A 58 8.13 2.91 -5.97
CA PHE A 58 7.28 1.76 -5.66
C PHE A 58 6.56 1.31 -6.93
N SER A 59 6.57 0.01 -7.22
CA SER A 59 5.86 -0.52 -8.40
C SER A 59 4.35 -0.60 -8.15
N VAL A 60 3.96 -0.95 -6.92
CA VAL A 60 2.56 -1.17 -6.53
C VAL A 60 2.30 -0.60 -5.13
N ALA A 61 1.16 0.07 -4.96
CA ALA A 61 0.61 0.48 -3.67
C ALA A 61 -0.74 -0.21 -3.41
N LEU A 62 -0.82 -0.97 -2.32
CA LEU A 62 -2.05 -1.50 -1.73
C LEU A 62 -2.53 -0.49 -0.69
N ILE A 63 -3.73 0.07 -0.86
CA ILE A 63 -4.21 1.17 -0.01
C ILE A 63 -5.62 0.85 0.49
N ASP A 64 -5.82 0.81 1.80
CA ASP A 64 -7.16 0.80 2.36
C ASP A 64 -7.89 2.13 2.10
N MET A 65 -9.19 2.04 1.83
CA MET A 65 -9.99 3.22 1.50
C MET A 65 -10.32 4.08 2.73
N ARG A 66 -10.45 3.49 3.93
CA ARG A 66 -10.89 4.19 5.15
C ARG A 66 -9.87 4.05 6.28
N MET A 67 -8.94 5.02 6.34
CA MET A 67 -7.88 5.07 7.35
C MET A 67 -8.03 6.24 8.35
N PRO A 68 -8.92 6.17 9.35
CA PRO A 68 -9.00 7.18 10.41
C PRO A 68 -7.90 7.01 11.47
N PRO A 69 -7.35 8.11 12.05
CA PRO A 69 -7.54 9.51 11.69
C PRO A 69 -6.60 9.94 10.56
N GLY A 70 -7.06 10.78 9.64
CA GLY A 70 -6.19 11.37 8.63
C GLY A 70 -6.85 11.52 7.28
N ILE A 71 -6.05 11.36 6.23
CA ILE A 71 -6.51 11.34 4.84
C ILE A 71 -7.01 9.93 4.48
N ASP A 72 -8.03 9.86 3.65
CA ASP A 72 -8.56 8.58 3.16
C ASP A 72 -7.69 7.97 2.05
N GLY A 73 -8.04 6.77 1.61
CA GLY A 73 -7.29 6.06 0.56
C GLY A 73 -7.32 6.78 -0.79
N LEU A 74 -8.38 7.54 -1.09
CA LEU A 74 -8.50 8.27 -2.35
C LEU A 74 -7.57 9.48 -2.40
N GLU A 75 -7.51 10.28 -1.34
CA GLU A 75 -6.57 11.39 -1.23
C GLU A 75 -5.12 10.89 -1.17
N THR A 76 -4.89 9.75 -0.51
CA THR A 76 -3.59 9.06 -0.52
C THR A 76 -3.17 8.69 -1.94
N ALA A 77 -4.05 8.02 -2.69
CA ALA A 77 -3.82 7.61 -4.07
C ALA A 77 -3.58 8.82 -5.00
N ARG A 78 -4.32 9.92 -4.81
CA ARG A 78 -4.10 11.17 -5.56
C ARG A 78 -2.71 11.73 -5.36
N ARG A 79 -2.23 11.79 -4.11
CA ARG A 79 -0.90 12.31 -3.79
C ARG A 79 0.20 11.42 -4.35
N MET A 80 0.06 10.11 -4.20
CA MET A 80 1.02 9.15 -4.75
C MET A 80 1.12 9.29 -6.27
N ARG A 81 -0.01 9.36 -6.98
CA ARG A 81 -0.04 9.53 -8.45
C ARG A 81 0.53 10.87 -8.92
N ALA A 82 0.37 11.91 -8.12
CA ALA A 82 0.96 13.22 -8.42
C ALA A 82 2.49 13.21 -8.26
N ALA A 83 3.03 12.37 -7.37
CA ALA A 83 4.46 12.21 -7.15
C ALA A 83 5.11 11.23 -8.13
N ASP A 84 4.39 10.18 -8.51
CA ASP A 84 4.82 9.13 -9.43
C ASP A 84 3.62 8.69 -10.30
N GLU A 85 3.65 9.00 -11.59
CA GLU A 85 2.53 8.68 -12.51
C GLU A 85 2.45 7.18 -12.83
N ASP A 86 3.58 6.47 -12.72
CA ASP A 86 3.73 5.06 -13.12
C ASP A 86 3.32 4.08 -12.01
N ILE A 87 3.18 4.57 -10.76
CA ILE A 87 2.77 3.75 -9.63
C ILE A 87 1.41 3.08 -9.86
N GLN A 88 1.37 1.75 -9.72
CA GLN A 88 0.13 0.99 -9.81
C GLN A 88 -0.58 1.01 -8.46
N ILE A 89 -1.79 1.56 -8.42
CA ILE A 89 -2.56 1.69 -7.18
C ILE A 89 -3.69 0.67 -7.18
N ILE A 90 -3.71 -0.17 -6.15
CA ILE A 90 -4.77 -1.13 -5.86
C ILE A 90 -5.46 -0.66 -4.58
N ILE A 91 -6.71 -0.24 -4.70
CA ILE A 91 -7.54 0.06 -3.54
C ILE A 91 -8.03 -1.26 -2.94
N VAL A 92 -7.76 -1.45 -1.67
CA VAL A 92 -8.28 -2.55 -0.87
C VAL A 92 -9.49 -2.02 -0.11
N THR A 93 -10.64 -2.67 -0.27
CA THR A 93 -11.85 -2.32 0.47
C THR A 93 -12.39 -3.57 1.13
N ALA A 94 -12.53 -3.55 2.45
CA ALA A 94 -13.38 -4.51 3.15
C ALA A 94 -14.81 -3.97 3.20
N GLN A 95 -15.72 -4.55 2.41
CA GLN A 95 -17.15 -4.30 2.58
C GLN A 95 -17.67 -5.19 3.70
N SER A 96 -17.80 -4.63 4.90
CA SER A 96 -18.48 -5.27 6.03
C SER A 96 -19.99 -5.07 5.96
N ASP A 97 -20.63 -5.47 4.86
CA ASP A 97 -22.10 -5.57 4.80
C ASP A 97 -22.49 -7.04 4.75
N CYS A 98 -22.52 -7.68 5.92
CA CYS A 98 -23.34 -8.84 6.12
C CYS A 98 -24.33 -8.54 7.26
N SER A 99 -25.18 -7.53 7.05
CA SER A 99 -26.45 -7.47 7.74
C SER A 99 -27.37 -8.48 7.07
N ILE A 100 -27.31 -9.75 7.51
CA ILE A 100 -28.45 -10.63 7.37
C ILE A 100 -29.52 -10.15 8.37
N GLU A 101 -30.29 -9.15 7.95
CA GLU A 101 -31.56 -8.86 8.60
C GLU A 101 -32.53 -9.98 8.21
N ALA A 102 -33.11 -10.60 9.24
CA ALA A 102 -33.96 -11.79 9.18
C ALA A 102 -35.36 -11.53 8.59
#